data_AF-A0A377GBN1-F1
#
_entry.id   AF-A0A377GBN1-F1
#
_cell.length_a   1.000
_cell.length_b   1.000
_cell.length_c   1.000
_cell.angle_alpha   90.00
_cell.angle_beta   90.00
_cell.angle_gamma   90.00
#
_symmetry.space_group_name_H-M   'P 1'
#
loop_
_entity.id
_entity.type
_entity.pdbx_description
1 polymer ?
#
loop_
_entity_poly.entity_id
_entity_poly.type
_entity_poly.pdbx_seq_one_letter_code
_entity_poly.pdbx_strand_id
1 'polypeptide(L)'
;MRELKNFSFFTEVNTFKIHAQTILNRLRNQNKITSLVPAIQLILEGKSDNSISWADINTLNSLLHHPERFIKNIDPKVKETIYFEMKDMLQNFLTEINNQELSYVNLKCN
;
A
#
# COMPACT_ATOMS: atom_id res chain seq x y z
N MET A 1 -23.75 4.98 22.53
CA MET A 1 -22.79 5.83 21.77
C MET A 1 -21.40 5.20 21.53
N ARG A 2 -20.96 4.15 22.25
CA ARG A 2 -19.68 3.47 21.98
C ARG A 2 -19.63 2.71 20.64
N GLU A 3 -20.75 2.13 20.22
CA GLU A 3 -20.82 1.27 19.04
C GLU A 3 -20.59 2.01 17.72
N LEU A 4 -21.15 3.22 17.58
CA LEU A 4 -20.96 4.07 16.39
C LEU A 4 -19.49 4.48 16.16
N LYS A 5 -18.73 4.70 17.24
CA LYS A 5 -17.30 5.03 17.16
C LYS A 5 -16.45 3.83 16.74
N ASN A 6 -16.79 2.63 17.22
CA ASN A 6 -16.08 1.41 16.81
C ASN A 6 -16.42 1.02 15.37
N PHE A 7 -17.66 1.24 14.95
CA PHE A 7 -18.10 0.98 13.57
C PHE A 7 -17.38 1.89 12.58
N SER A 8 -17.35 3.22 12.84
CA SER A 8 -16.60 4.17 12.00
C SER A 8 -15.12 3.81 11.93
N PHE A 9 -14.47 3.55 13.07
CA PHE A 9 -13.06 3.10 13.12
C PHE A 9 -12.81 1.90 12.18
N PHE A 10 -13.65 0.86 12.26
CA PHE A 10 -13.50 -0.34 11.44
C PHE A 10 -13.72 -0.06 9.95
N THR A 11 -14.74 0.72 9.61
CA THR A 11 -15.05 1.08 8.22
C THR A 11 -13.94 1.91 7.59
N GLU A 12 -13.38 2.87 8.32
CA GLU A 12 -12.29 3.74 7.84
C GLU A 12 -11.04 2.91 7.54
N VAL A 13 -10.57 2.09 8.48
CA VAL A 13 -9.40 1.22 8.28
C VAL A 13 -9.60 0.29 7.08
N ASN A 14 -10.74 -0.39 7.00
CA ASN A 14 -11.00 -1.31 5.89
C ASN A 14 -11.10 -0.63 4.54
N THR A 15 -11.65 0.59 4.48
CA THR A 15 -11.73 1.36 3.23
C THR A 15 -10.34 1.62 2.66
N PHE A 16 -9.39 2.03 3.51
CA PHE A 16 -8.00 2.23 3.10
C PHE A 16 -7.34 0.93 2.62
N LYS A 17 -7.54 -0.17 3.36
CA LYS A 17 -7.01 -1.49 2.96
C LYS A 17 -7.54 -1.93 1.60
N ILE A 18 -8.84 -1.81 1.36
CA ILE A 18 -9.46 -2.19 0.08
C ILE A 18 -8.89 -1.35 -1.07
N HIS A 19 -8.76 -0.03 -0.88
CA HIS A 19 -8.17 0.84 -1.91
C HIS A 19 -6.70 0.52 -2.17
N ALA A 20 -5.90 0.32 -1.12
CA ALA A 20 -4.51 -0.08 -1.26
C ALA A 20 -4.38 -1.40 -2.04
N GLN A 21 -5.14 -2.43 -1.65
CA GLN A 21 -5.14 -3.73 -2.34
C GLN A 21 -5.53 -3.60 -3.82
N THR A 22 -6.54 -2.78 -4.12
CA THR A 22 -7.00 -2.55 -5.49
C THR A 22 -5.92 -1.90 -6.35
N ILE A 23 -5.15 -0.97 -5.78
CA ILE A 23 -4.02 -0.35 -6.47
C ILE A 23 -2.89 -1.37 -6.68
N LEU A 24 -2.52 -2.13 -5.64
CA LEU A 24 -1.46 -3.14 -5.73
C LEU A 24 -1.75 -4.20 -6.79
N ASN A 25 -2.99 -4.68 -6.87
CA ASN A 25 -3.42 -5.62 -7.91
C ASN A 25 -3.28 -5.03 -9.32
N ARG A 26 -3.63 -3.75 -9.51
CA ARG A 26 -3.46 -3.07 -10.79
C ARG A 26 -1.98 -2.92 -11.15
N LEU A 27 -1.14 -2.51 -10.20
CA LEU A 27 0.30 -2.37 -10.40
C LEU A 27 0.97 -3.70 -10.73
N ARG A 28 0.59 -4.79 -10.07
CA ARG A 28 1.06 -6.16 -10.37
C ARG A 28 0.79 -6.53 -11.83
N ASN A 29 -0.37 -6.16 -12.37
CA ASN A 29 -0.77 -6.50 -13.73
C ASN A 29 -0.14 -5.61 -14.83
N GLN A 30 0.57 -4.53 -14.47
CA GLN A 30 1.16 -3.61 -15.45
C GLN A 30 2.51 -4.08 -16.01
N ASN A 31 3.02 -5.26 -15.63
CA ASN A 31 4.30 -5.82 -16.10
C ASN A 31 5.53 -4.89 -15.95
N LYS A 32 5.54 -4.03 -14.93
CA LYS A 32 6.65 -3.11 -14.61
C LYS A 32 7.28 -3.40 -13.25
N ILE A 33 7.47 -4.69 -12.94
CA ILE A 33 7.93 -5.16 -11.63
C ILE A 33 9.28 -4.53 -11.25
N THR A 34 10.20 -4.40 -12.20
CA THR A 34 11.54 -3.82 -12.01
C THR A 34 11.53 -2.38 -11.50
N SER A 35 10.53 -1.59 -11.88
CA SER A 35 10.36 -0.21 -11.38
C SER A 35 9.37 -0.12 -10.21
N LEU A 36 8.52 -1.13 -10.02
CA LEU A 36 7.50 -1.18 -8.98
C LEU A 36 8.10 -1.43 -7.59
N VAL A 37 9.00 -2.40 -7.47
CA VAL A 37 9.67 -2.74 -6.21
C VAL A 37 10.39 -1.53 -5.58
N PRO A 38 11.30 -0.83 -6.29
CA PRO A 38 11.96 0.34 -5.72
C PRO A 38 10.98 1.48 -5.40
N ALA A 39 9.92 1.67 -6.20
CA ALA A 39 8.90 2.68 -5.91
C ALA A 39 8.16 2.42 -4.59
N ILE A 40 7.77 1.18 -4.32
CA ILE A 40 7.10 0.81 -3.06
C ILE A 40 8.08 0.89 -1.87
N GLN A 41 9.35 0.52 -2.06
CA GLN A 41 10.37 0.67 -1.02
C GLN A 41 10.54 2.14 -0.61
N LEU A 42 10.56 3.06 -1.57
CA LEU A 42 10.63 4.50 -1.27
C LEU A 42 9.41 4.98 -0.48
N ILE A 43 8.20 4.53 -0.83
CA ILE A 43 6.99 4.82 -0.04
C ILE A 43 7.17 4.35 1.41
N LEU A 44 7.66 3.13 1.62
CA LEU A 44 7.88 2.57 2.96
C LEU A 44 8.93 3.35 3.77
N GLU A 45 9.90 3.95 3.10
CA GLU A 45 10.92 4.83 3.72
C GLU A 45 10.42 6.26 3.97
N GLY A 46 9.19 6.58 3.57
CA GLY A 46 8.66 7.95 3.65
C GLY A 46 9.30 8.91 2.63
N LYS A 47 9.87 8.37 1.55
CA LYS A 47 10.48 9.13 0.45
C LYS A 47 9.56 9.11 -0.77
N SER A 48 9.65 10.13 -1.59
CA SER A 48 8.98 10.19 -2.89
C SER A 48 10.02 10.29 -4.01
N ASP A 49 9.91 9.42 -5.02
CA ASP A 49 10.65 9.59 -6.27
C ASP A 49 9.84 10.45 -7.23
N ASN A 50 10.25 11.70 -7.40
CA ASN A 50 9.61 12.61 -8.36
C ASN A 50 9.81 12.20 -9.83
N SER A 51 10.69 11.23 -10.11
CA SER A 51 10.89 10.69 -11.45
C SER A 51 9.82 9.64 -11.83
N ILE A 52 9.14 9.05 -10.84
CA ILE A 52 8.10 8.03 -11.06
C ILE A 52 6.73 8.70 -10.98
N SER A 53 6.27 9.26 -12.10
CA SER A 53 4.90 9.81 -12.21
C SER A 53 3.86 8.72 -12.45
N TRP A 54 3.72 7.78 -11.52
CA TRP A 54 2.64 6.79 -11.56
C TRP A 54 1.56 7.22 -10.59
N ALA A 55 0.39 7.58 -11.13
CA ALA A 55 -0.76 8.03 -10.34
C ALA A 55 -1.12 7.04 -9.21
N ASP A 56 -1.02 5.74 -9.49
CA ASP A 56 -1.25 4.66 -8.53
C ASP A 56 -0.21 4.65 -7.39
N ILE A 57 1.07 4.89 -7.67
CA ILE A 57 2.14 4.99 -6.65
C ILE A 57 1.94 6.23 -5.78
N ASN A 58 1.63 7.38 -6.40
CA ASN A 58 1.36 8.61 -5.66
C ASN A 58 0.11 8.49 -4.77
N THR A 59 -0.89 7.75 -5.24
CA THR A 59 -2.09 7.46 -4.46
C THR A 59 -1.75 6.54 -3.28
N LEU A 60 -0.97 5.47 -3.48
CA LEU A 60 -0.50 4.61 -2.38
C LEU A 60 0.29 5.39 -1.33
N ASN A 61 1.20 6.27 -1.77
CA ASN A 61 1.95 7.15 -0.88
C ASN A 61 1.04 8.04 -0.04
N SER A 62 0.03 8.64 -0.69
CA SER A 62 -0.94 9.51 -0.02
C SER A 62 -1.83 8.74 0.95
N LEU A 63 -2.26 7.52 0.60
CA LEU A 63 -3.07 6.68 1.50
C LEU A 63 -2.28 6.30 2.77
N LEU A 64 -0.99 5.96 2.63
CA LEU A 64 -0.15 5.55 3.76
C LEU A 64 0.21 6.73 4.69
N HIS A 65 0.71 7.83 4.11
CA HIS A 65 1.29 8.93 4.90
C HIS A 65 0.34 10.10 5.15
N HIS A 66 -0.71 10.22 4.33
CA HIS A 66 -1.63 11.35 4.34
C HIS A 66 -3.12 10.95 4.33
N PRO A 67 -3.58 10.03 5.19
CA PRO A 67 -4.98 9.60 5.22
C PRO A 67 -5.97 10.75 5.48
N GLU A 68 -5.52 11.83 6.13
CA GLU A 68 -6.29 13.06 6.35
C GLU A 68 -6.75 13.75 5.06
N ARG A 69 -6.12 13.45 3.91
CA ARG A 69 -6.55 13.97 2.61
C ARG A 69 -7.88 13.35 2.14
N PHE A 70 -8.24 12.18 2.66
CA PHE A 70 -9.43 11.44 2.26
C PHE A 70 -10.53 11.48 3.32
N ILE A 71 -10.15 11.56 4.60
CA ILE A 71 -11.07 11.66 5.73
C ILE A 71 -10.71 12.88 6.56
N LYS A 72 -11.61 13.87 6.57
CA LYS A 72 -11.46 15.06 7.43
C LYS A 72 -11.64 14.69 8.89
N ASN A 73 -10.81 15.26 9.76
CA ASN A 73 -10.86 15.04 11.21
C ASN A 73 -10.70 13.57 11.62
N ILE A 74 -9.93 12.79 10.85
CA ILE A 74 -9.61 11.41 11.19
C ILE A 74 -8.97 11.34 12.58
N ASP A 75 -9.42 10.39 13.39
CA ASP A 75 -8.88 10.18 14.74
C ASP A 75 -7.40 9.76 14.63
N PRO A 76 -6.48 10.31 15.45
CA PRO A 76 -5.07 9.96 15.42
C PRO A 76 -4.81 8.45 15.55
N LYS A 77 -5.61 7.73 16.33
CA LYS A 77 -5.51 6.28 16.51
C LYS A 77 -5.95 5.53 15.25
N VAL A 78 -6.97 6.02 14.55
CA VAL A 78 -7.36 5.46 13.25
C VAL A 78 -6.23 5.67 12.24
N LYS A 79 -5.67 6.89 12.19
CA LYS A 79 -4.54 7.22 11.30
C LYS A 79 -3.34 6.31 11.53
N GLU A 80 -2.97 6.09 12.79
CA GLU A 80 -1.89 5.17 13.16
C GLU A 80 -2.19 3.72 12.76
N THR A 81 -3.43 3.27 12.98
CA THR A 81 -3.86 1.91 12.59
C THR A 81 -3.82 1.73 11.07
N ILE A 82 -4.32 2.70 10.30
CA ILE A 82 -4.22 2.71 8.83
C ILE A 82 -2.76 2.59 8.40
N TYR A 83 -1.86 3.38 9.01
CA TYR A 83 -0.45 3.33 8.68
C TYR A 83 0.15 1.93 8.87
N PHE A 84 -0.08 1.29 10.03
CA PHE A 84 0.45 -0.04 10.30
C PHE A 84 -0.12 -1.11 9.35
N GLU A 85 -1.43 -1.12 9.16
CA GLU A 85 -2.11 -2.07 8.27
C GLU A 85 -1.64 -1.92 6.83
N MET A 86 -1.53 -0.69 6.33
CA MET A 86 -1.04 -0.45 4.97
C MET A 86 0.44 -0.78 4.83
N LYS A 87 1.27 -0.45 5.83
CA LYS A 87 2.70 -0.79 5.83
C LYS A 87 2.89 -2.32 5.72
N ASP A 88 2.16 -3.08 6.51
CA ASP A 88 2.20 -4.55 6.48
C ASP A 88 1.78 -5.08 5.10
N MET A 89 0.68 -4.58 4.54
CA MET A 89 0.23 -4.95 3.20
C MET A 89 1.30 -4.69 2.11
N LEU A 90 1.97 -3.53 2.16
CA LEU A 90 3.04 -3.20 1.21
C LEU A 90 4.26 -4.11 1.37
N GLN A 91 4.65 -4.43 2.61
CA GLN A 91 5.75 -5.36 2.89
C GLN A 91 5.44 -6.78 2.42
N ASN A 92 4.22 -7.25 2.65
CA ASN A 92 3.74 -8.56 2.18
C ASN A 92 3.73 -8.61 0.65
N PHE A 93 3.26 -7.55 0.00
CA PHE A 93 3.27 -7.45 -1.46
C PHE A 93 4.67 -7.55 -2.07
N LEU A 94 5.65 -6.85 -1.48
CA LEU A 94 7.06 -6.95 -1.91
C LEU A 94 7.63 -8.36 -1.70
N THR A 95 7.30 -8.98 -0.58
CA THR A 95 7.71 -10.37 -0.27
C THR A 95 7.15 -11.35 -1.31
N GLU A 96 5.87 -11.21 -1.66
CA GLU A 96 5.23 -12.04 -2.69
C GLU A 96 5.88 -11.88 -4.07
N ILE A 97 6.18 -10.64 -4.49
CA ILE A 97 6.85 -10.38 -5.77
C ILE A 97 8.22 -11.05 -5.80
N ASN A 98 9.03 -10.84 -4.76
CA ASN A 98 10.38 -11.41 -4.69
C ASN A 98 10.35 -12.96 -4.71
N ASN A 99 9.39 -13.57 -4.01
CA ASN A 99 9.21 -15.02 -4.02
C ASN A 99 8.77 -15.54 -5.40
N GLN A 100 7.91 -14.80 -6.11
CA GLN A 100 7.52 -15.13 -7.49
C GLN A 100 8.72 -15.07 -8.44
N GLU A 101 9.55 -14.02 -8.35
CA GLU A 101 10.78 -13.92 -9.17
C GLU A 101 11.74 -15.08 -8.91
N LEU A 102 11.99 -15.43 -7.63
CA LEU A 102 12.85 -16.57 -7.26
C LEU A 102 12.33 -17.90 -7.82
N SER A 103 11.02 -18.15 -7.76
CA SER A 103 10.43 -19.37 -8.33
C SER A 103 10.56 -19.44 -9.86
N TYR A 104 10.47 -18.29 -10.55
CA TYR A 104 10.59 -18.22 -12.01
C TYR A 104 12.02 -18.46 -12.51
N VAL A 105 13.03 -18.00 -11.76
CA VAL A 105 14.44 -18.25 -12.05
C VAL A 105 14.77 -19.73 -11.90
N ASN A 106 14.28 -20.37 -10.83
CA ASN A 106 14.53 -21.80 -10.58
C ASN A 106 13.89 -22.74 -11.62
N LEU A 107 12.82 -22.31 -12.29
CA LEU A 107 12.16 -23.09 -13.36
C LEU A 107 12.85 -22.98 -14.73
N LYS A 108 13.68 -21.95 -14.96
CA LYS A 108 14.40 -21.76 -16.24
C LYS A 108 15.80 -22.40 -16.26
N CYS A 109 16.29 -22.87 -15.12
CA CYS A 109 17.62 -23.46 -14.96
C CYS A 109 17.63 -25.00 -14.84
N ASN A 110 16.48 -25.66 -15.05
CA ASN A 110 16.34 -27.11 -15.21
C ASN A 110 15.86 -27.43 -16.63
#